data_AF-A0A7J2PUL6-F1
#
_entry.id   AF-A0A7J2PUL6-F1
#
_cell.length_a   1.000
_cell.length_b   1.000
_cell.length_c   1.000
_cell.angle_alpha   90.00
_cell.angle_beta   90.00
_cell.angle_gamma   90.00
#
_symmetry.space_group_name_H-M   'P 1'
#
loop_
_entity.id
_entity.type
_entity.pdbx_description
1 polymer ?
#
loop_
_entity_poly.entity_id
_entity_poly.type
_entity_poly.pdbx_seq_one_letter_code
_entity_poly.pdbx_strand_id
1 'polypeptide(L)' 'KEIGSEVTSISEGEKVTINPGLSCGKCKYCLSGKQVFCKQYSILGEHQWGTFSQYFKIPEINIIRIPNSYRLEKAAAALL' A
#
# COMPACT_ATOMS: atom_id res chain seq x y z
N LYS A 1 13.16 10.57 -5.33
CA LYS A 1 13.33 10.12 -3.92
C LYS A 1 12.44 8.91 -3.73
N GLU A 2 12.98 7.80 -3.26
CA GLU A 2 12.26 6.52 -3.14
C GLU A 2 11.34 6.50 -1.90
N ILE A 3 11.73 7.18 -0.82
CA ILE A 3 10.92 7.35 0.40
C ILE A 3 10.50 8.82 0.62
N GLY A 4 9.21 9.05 0.90
CA GLY A 4 8.66 10.36 1.23
C GLY A 4 9.25 10.95 2.53
N SER A 5 9.30 12.28 2.67
CA SER A 5 9.88 12.92 3.86
C SER A 5 9.13 12.65 5.17
N GLU A 6 7.85 12.33 5.09
CA GLU A 6 6.98 12.06 6.25
C GLU A 6 6.86 10.56 6.56
N VAL A 7 7.48 9.70 5.75
CA VAL A 7 7.46 8.25 5.97
C VAL A 7 8.38 7.90 7.12
N THR A 8 7.86 7.19 8.11
CA THR A 8 8.60 6.79 9.31
C THR A 8 8.60 5.29 9.54
N SER A 9 7.72 4.59 8.82
CA SER A 9 7.42 3.18 9.06
C SER A 9 8.24 2.21 8.22
N ILE A 10 9.09 2.65 7.29
CA ILE A 10 9.92 1.79 6.44
C ILE A 10 11.22 2.49 6.04
N SER A 11 12.23 1.70 5.68
CA SER A 11 13.51 2.15 5.14
C SER A 11 13.73 1.64 3.71
N GLU A 12 14.57 2.32 2.94
CA GLU A 12 15.00 1.87 1.61
C GLU A 12 15.63 0.46 1.69
N GLY A 13 15.28 -0.41 0.73
CA GLY A 13 15.77 -1.79 0.67
C GLY A 13 14.94 -2.85 1.41
N GLU A 14 13.95 -2.46 2.23
CA GLU A 14 13.05 -3.43 2.86
C GLU A 14 12.15 -4.14 1.83
N LYS A 15 12.00 -5.47 1.95
CA LYS A 15 11.03 -6.22 1.16
C LYS A 15 9.63 -6.02 1.72
N VAL A 16 8.71 -5.67 0.82
CA VAL A 16 7.32 -5.35 1.16
C VAL A 16 6.36 -5.94 0.13
N THR A 17 5.12 -6.14 0.56
CA THR A 17 3.94 -6.24 -0.31
C THR A 17 2.98 -5.10 0.02
N ILE A 18 1.87 -5.00 -0.71
CA ILE A 18 0.93 -3.87 -0.57
C ILE A 18 -0.51 -4.34 -0.36
N ASN A 19 -1.29 -3.55 0.37
CA ASN A 19 -2.74 -3.54 0.25
C ASN A 19 -3.13 -2.52 -0.84
N PRO A 20 -3.83 -2.91 -1.93
CA PRO A 20 -4.13 -2.02 -3.05
C PRO A 20 -5.28 -1.03 -2.78
N GLY A 21 -6.01 -1.17 -1.66
CA GLY A 21 -7.11 -0.31 -1.27
C GLY A 21 -6.64 1.03 -0.69
N LEU A 22 -6.78 2.10 -1.46
CA LEU A 22 -6.38 3.45 -1.07
C LEU A 22 -7.57 4.18 -0.45
N SER A 23 -7.34 4.85 0.68
CA SER A 23 -8.37 5.62 1.38
C SER A 23 -7.79 6.93 1.93
N CYS A 24 -8.65 7.87 2.34
CA CYS A 24 -8.17 9.19 2.77
C CYS A 24 -7.51 9.23 4.16
N GLY A 25 -7.58 8.15 4.94
CA GLY A 25 -6.98 8.06 6.29
C GLY A 25 -7.60 8.94 7.38
N LYS A 26 -8.45 9.92 7.03
CA LYS A 26 -8.92 10.97 7.96
C LYS A 26 -10.43 11.03 8.20
N CYS A 27 -11.25 10.32 7.43
CA CYS A 27 -12.71 10.35 7.59
C CYS A 27 -13.19 9.35 8.66
N LYS A 28 -14.44 9.50 9.12
CA LYS A 28 -15.06 8.61 10.13
C LYS A 28 -14.97 7.11 9.80
N TYR A 29 -15.01 6.76 8.51
CA TYR A 29 -14.90 5.38 8.07
C TYR A 29 -13.45 4.88 8.14
N CYS A 30 -12.48 5.71 7.75
CA CYS A 30 -11.06 5.36 7.85
C CYS A 30 -10.64 5.20 9.33
N LEU A 31 -11.05 6.15 10.18
CA LEU A 31 -10.72 6.14 11.60
C LEU A 31 -11.41 5.01 12.39
N SER A 32 -12.47 4.41 11.83
CA SER A 32 -13.16 3.25 12.44
C SER A 32 -12.76 1.90 11.83
N GLY A 33 -11.70 1.86 11.01
CA GLY A 33 -11.24 0.62 10.37
C GLY A 33 -12.17 0.10 9.27
N LYS A 34 -13.01 0.98 8.71
CA LYS A 34 -13.96 0.65 7.62
C LYS A 34 -13.61 1.41 6.34
N GLN A 35 -12.33 1.40 5.97
CA GLN A 35 -11.75 2.17 4.86
C GLN A 35 -12.48 1.98 3.54
N VAL A 36 -13.06 0.79 3.29
CA VAL A 36 -13.86 0.46 2.11
C VAL A 36 -15.10 1.36 1.91
N PHE A 37 -15.61 1.99 2.98
CA PHE A 37 -16.71 2.96 2.90
C PHE A 37 -16.23 4.41 2.76
N CYS A 38 -14.92 4.64 2.58
CA CYS A 38 -14.39 5.96 2.33
C CYS A 38 -14.92 6.51 1.00
N LYS A 39 -15.43 7.74 1.00
CA LYS A 39 -15.88 8.40 -0.24
C LYS A 39 -14.76 8.66 -1.25
N GLN A 40 -13.51 8.60 -0.81
CA GLN A 40 -12.31 8.73 -1.64
C GLN A 40 -11.61 7.37 -1.79
N TYR A 41 -12.33 6.27 -1.55
CA TYR A 41 -11.77 4.94 -1.76
C TYR A 41 -11.42 4.75 -3.23
N SER A 42 -10.26 4.17 -3.50
CA SER A 42 -9.82 3.83 -4.84
C SER A 42 -8.95 2.58 -4.80
N ILE A 43 -8.92 1.82 -5.89
CA ILE A 43 -8.10 0.62 -5.99
C ILE A 43 -6.94 0.90 -6.94
N LEU A 44 -5.72 0.65 -6.47
CA LEU A 44 -4.50 0.75 -7.26
C LEU A 44 -4.56 -0.24 -8.45
N GLY A 45 -4.36 0.25 -9.67
CA GLY A 45 -4.50 -0.54 -10.91
C GLY A 45 -5.89 -0.49 -11.55
N GLU A 46 -6.90 0.02 -10.85
CA GLU A 46 -8.25 0.23 -11.41
C GLU A 46 -8.53 1.72 -11.59
N HIS A 47 -8.37 2.49 -10.52
CA HIS A 47 -8.66 3.92 -10.48
C HIS A 47 -7.41 4.79 -10.66
N GLN A 48 -6.24 4.21 -10.41
CA GLN A 48 -4.92 4.83 -10.49
C GLN A 48 -3.94 3.87 -11.14
N TRP A 49 -2.81 4.36 -11.63
CA TRP A 49 -1.77 3.52 -12.23
C TRP A 49 -1.32 2.41 -11.28
N GLY A 50 -1.32 1.19 -11.80
CA GLY A 50 -1.08 -0.03 -11.03
C GLY A 50 0.36 -0.50 -10.97
N THR A 51 0.52 -1.76 -10.60
CA THR A 51 1.81 -2.42 -10.41
C THR A 51 2.41 -3.02 -11.68
N PHE A 52 1.74 -2.89 -12.84
CA PHE A 52 2.29 -3.30 -14.13
C PHE A 52 3.28 -2.25 -14.68
N SER A 53 4.28 -1.94 -13.87
CA SER A 53 5.33 -0.94 -14.09
C SER A 53 6.54 -1.32 -13.24
N GLN A 54 7.74 -0.88 -13.62
CA GLN A 54 8.93 -1.06 -12.79
C GLN A 54 8.83 -0.27 -11.47
N TYR A 55 8.05 0.82 -11.47
CA TYR A 55 7.86 1.68 -10.31
C TYR A 55 6.42 2.19 -10.22
N PHE A 56 5.93 2.35 -8.99
CA PHE A 56 4.67 2.99 -8.68
C PHE A 56 4.80 3.72 -7.34
N LYS A 57 3.81 4.54 -6.99
CA LYS A 57 3.76 5.26 -5.71
C LYS A 57 2.60 4.74 -4.88
N ILE A 58 2.81 4.62 -3.58
CA ILE A 58 1.76 4.19 -2.65
C ILE A 58 1.98 4.81 -1.26
N PRO A 59 0.93 5.15 -0.50
CA PRO A 59 1.06 5.64 0.87
C PRO A 59 1.69 4.59 1.81
N GLU A 60 2.43 5.03 2.83
CA GLU A 60 3.08 4.12 3.78
C GLU A 60 2.11 3.18 4.52
N ILE A 61 0.87 3.63 4.77
CA ILE A 61 -0.17 2.84 5.44
C ILE A 61 -0.61 1.60 4.63
N ASN A 62 -0.34 1.60 3.33
CA ASN A 62 -0.66 0.49 2.44
C ASN A 62 0.48 -0.52 2.33
N ILE A 63 1.61 -0.28 3.00
CA ILE A 63 2.78 -1.15 2.98
C ILE A 63 2.64 -2.24 4.04
N ILE A 64 2.92 -3.48 3.63
CA ILE A 64 2.99 -4.65 4.51
C ILE A 64 4.39 -5.23 4.42
N ARG A 65 5.15 -5.15 5.51
CA ARG A 65 6.50 -5.74 5.58
C ARG A 65 6.43 -7.25 5.48
N ILE A 66 7.37 -7.83 4.75
CA ILE A 66 7.53 -9.28 4.64
C ILE A 66 8.96 -9.69 5.03
N PRO A 67 9.16 -10.88 5.62
CA PRO A 67 10.51 -11.37 5.91
C PRO A 67 11.38 -11.41 4.65
N ASN A 68 12.68 -11.13 4.79
CA ASN A 68 13.62 -11.18 3.67
C ASN A 68 13.70 -12.57 3.00
N SER A 69 13.44 -13.62 3.76
CA SER A 69 13.36 -15.02 3.30
C SER A 69 12.07 -15.34 2.53
N TYR A 70 11.07 -14.47 2.56
CA TYR A 70 9.79 -14.69 1.89
C TYR A 70 9.88 -14.38 0.40
N ARG A 71 9.16 -15.16 -0.42
CA ARG A 71 9.17 -15.04 -1.87
C ARG A 71 8.26 -13.92 -2.35
N LEU A 72 8.78 -13.02 -3.20
CA LEU A 72 8.03 -11.87 -3.71
C LEU A 72 6.80 -12.30 -4.52
N GLU A 73 6.91 -13.33 -5.35
CA GLU A 73 5.78 -13.81 -6.17
C GLU A 73 4.60 -14.26 -5.29
N LYS A 74 4.90 -14.92 -4.15
CA LYS A 74 3.86 -15.34 -3.19
C LYS A 74 3.29 -14.15 -2.43
N ALA A 75 4.12 -13.17 -2.10
CA ALA A 75 3.67 -11.96 -1.41
C ALA A 75 2.77 -11.10 -2.31
N ALA A 76 3.06 -11.05 -3.61
CA ALA A 76 2.26 -10.33 -4.61
C ALA A 76 0.92 -11.01 -4.91
N ALA A 77 0.86 -12.35 -4.80
CA ALA A 77 -0.37 -13.13 -4.98
C ALA A 77 -1.18 -13.33 -3.68
N ALA A 78 -0.74 -12.75 -2.57
CA ALA A 78 -1.43 -12.89 -1.28
C ALA A 78 -2.80 -12.20 -1.32
N LEU A 79 -3.80 -12.82 -0.70
CA LEU A 79 -5.10 -12.20 -0.49
C LEU A 79 -4.98 -11.23 0.70
N LEU A 80 -5.01 -9.92 0.42
CA LEU A 80 -4.79 -8.84 1.39
C LEU A 80 -5.95 -7.85 1.42
#